data_AF-A0A4Q9DNN7-F1
#
_entry.id   AF-A0A4Q9DNN7-F1
#
_cell.length_a   1.000
_cell.length_b   1.000
_cell.length_c   1.000
_cell.angle_alpha   90.00
_cell.angle_beta   90.00
_cell.angle_gamma   90.00
#
_symmetry.space_group_name_H-M   'P 1'
#
loop_
_entity.id
_entity.type
_entity.pdbx_description
1 polymer ?
#
loop_
_entity_poly.entity_id
_entity_poly.type
_entity_poly.pdbx_seq_one_letter_code
_entity_poly.pdbx_strand_id
1 'polypeptide(L)'
;MRTIIIIFVGSLSSDIRKGVRGPVKIKYCCRNLKRGSKSVYKTMKDKFPEIKHKKRDCLGSCKACSKGCMVLLGKSEQLVFAPSAKKLVKELKNLIG
;
A
#
# COMPACT_ATOMS: atom_id res chain seq x y z
N MET A 1 -27.65 14.17 -42.30
CA MET A 1 -26.47 13.32 -42.05
C MET A 1 -25.68 13.96 -40.90
N ARG A 2 -25.92 13.52 -39.65
CA ARG A 2 -25.24 14.06 -38.46
C ARG A 2 -24.45 12.92 -37.84
N THR A 3 -23.16 12.91 -38.13
CA THR A 3 -22.19 11.96 -37.57
C THR A 3 -21.97 12.34 -36.09
N ILE A 4 -22.57 11.58 -35.19
CA ILE A 4 -22.34 11.71 -33.75
C ILE A 4 -21.06 10.93 -33.44
N ILE A 5 -19.96 11.67 -33.21
CA ILE A 5 -18.69 11.12 -32.76
C ILE A 5 -18.82 10.86 -31.25
N ILE A 6 -18.99 9.60 -30.87
CA ILE A 6 -18.98 9.17 -29.47
C ILE A 6 -17.51 9.11 -29.02
N ILE A 7 -17.08 10.08 -28.22
CA ILE A 7 -15.75 10.09 -27.61
C ILE A 7 -15.76 9.12 -26.43
N PHE A 8 -15.20 7.91 -26.62
CA PHE A 8 -15.02 6.94 -25.54
C PHE A 8 -13.82 7.36 -24.68
N VAL A 9 -14.03 8.28 -23.72
CA VAL A 9 -13.03 8.55 -22.66
C VAL A 9 -13.05 7.37 -21.69
N GLY A 10 -12.27 6.34 -22.03
CA GLY A 10 -11.99 5.21 -21.15
C GLY A 10 -11.10 5.62 -19.98
N SER A 11 -11.67 6.26 -18.96
CA SER A 11 -11.03 6.39 -17.65
C SER A 11 -11.37 5.13 -16.85
N LEU A 12 -10.55 4.09 -17.02
CA LEU A 12 -10.74 2.81 -16.34
C LEU A 12 -10.31 2.96 -14.87
N SER A 13 -11.33 3.18 -14.05
CA SER A 13 -11.31 3.03 -12.60
C SER A 13 -10.70 1.68 -12.19
N SER A 14 -9.77 1.72 -11.23
CA SER A 14 -9.17 0.57 -10.55
C SER A 14 -8.84 1.05 -9.13
N ASP A 15 -9.25 0.48 -8.00
CA ASP A 15 -10.01 -0.72 -7.68
C ASP A 15 -10.47 -0.55 -6.20
N ILE A 16 -11.70 -0.96 -5.90
CA ILE A 16 -12.12 -1.64 -4.65
C ILE A 16 -11.70 -0.94 -3.32
N ARG A 17 -12.60 -0.09 -2.79
CA ARG A 17 -12.61 0.35 -1.38
C ARG A 17 -13.00 -0.80 -0.44
N LYS A 18 -12.10 -1.77 -0.19
CA LYS A 18 -12.24 -2.71 0.93
C LYS A 18 -11.62 -2.09 2.18
N GLY A 19 -12.46 -1.42 2.98
CA GLY A 19 -12.08 -0.87 4.28
C GLY A 19 -11.57 -1.96 5.23
N VAL A 20 -10.43 -1.69 5.86
CA VAL A 20 -9.74 -2.61 6.77
C VAL A 20 -10.48 -2.61 8.11
N ARG A 21 -11.47 -3.49 8.29
CA ARG A 21 -12.17 -3.66 9.57
C ARG A 21 -11.39 -4.65 10.45
N GLY A 22 -10.40 -4.16 11.20
CA GLY A 22 -9.69 -5.00 12.17
C GLY A 22 -8.51 -4.29 12.86
N PRO A 23 -7.95 -4.88 13.93
CA PRO A 23 -6.86 -4.27 14.69
C PRO A 23 -5.65 -4.05 13.78
N VAL A 24 -5.25 -2.78 13.67
CA VAL A 24 -4.26 -2.31 12.71
C VAL A 24 -2.87 -2.77 13.15
N LYS A 25 -2.31 -3.71 12.40
CA LYS A 25 -0.91 -4.13 12.52
C LYS A 25 -0.27 -4.01 11.14
N ILE A 26 0.92 -3.43 11.06
CA ILE A 26 1.63 -3.30 9.79
C ILE A 26 2.83 -4.24 9.84
N LYS A 27 2.88 -5.20 8.90
CA LYS A 27 4.03 -6.08 8.74
C LYS A 27 4.89 -5.58 7.58
N TYR A 28 6.18 -5.40 7.85
CA TYR A 28 7.17 -4.95 6.87
C TYR A 28 8.09 -6.09 6.48
N CYS A 29 8.40 -6.19 5.20
CA CYS A 29 9.44 -7.09 4.69
C CYS A 29 10.83 -6.51 4.99
N CYS A 30 11.69 -7.25 5.71
CA CYS A 30 13.06 -6.84 6.00
C CYS A 30 13.88 -6.57 4.74
N ARG A 31 13.71 -7.39 3.69
CA ARG A 31 14.37 -7.20 2.40
C ARG A 31 13.91 -5.93 1.69
N ASN A 32 12.62 -5.57 1.83
CA ASN A 32 12.07 -4.36 1.22
C ASN A 32 12.50 -3.07 1.93
N LEU A 33 12.71 -3.14 3.25
CA LEU A 33 13.24 -2.02 4.03
C LEU A 33 14.61 -1.56 3.50
N LYS A 34 15.47 -2.50 3.09
CA LYS A 34 16.77 -2.20 2.48
C LYS A 34 16.66 -1.51 1.10
N ARG A 35 15.55 -1.70 0.38
CA ARG A 35 15.34 -1.21 -1.00
C ARG A 35 14.62 0.14 -1.10
N GLY A 36 14.19 0.72 0.03
CA GLY A 36 13.54 2.04 0.03
C GLY A 36 12.30 2.16 0.91
N SER A 37 11.81 1.05 1.48
CA SER A 37 10.65 1.09 2.39
C SER A 37 10.99 1.58 3.80
N LYS A 38 12.26 1.89 4.10
CA LYS A 38 12.70 2.40 5.41
C LYS A 38 12.05 3.74 5.76
N SER A 39 11.89 4.62 4.78
CA SER A 39 11.22 5.91 4.95
C SER A 39 9.75 5.74 5.34
N VAL A 40 9.04 4.81 4.70
CA VAL A 40 7.66 4.44 5.06
C VAL A 40 7.58 4.00 6.52
N TYR A 41 8.46 3.09 6.95
CA TYR A 41 8.47 2.60 8.33
C TYR A 41 8.66 3.74 9.33
N LYS A 42 9.61 4.66 9.08
CA LYS A 42 9.85 5.82 9.93
C LYS A 42 8.63 6.74 9.99
N THR A 43 8.11 7.15 8.83
CA THR A 43 6.94 8.05 8.76
C THR A 43 5.69 7.47 9.40
N MET A 44 5.43 6.17 9.24
CA MET A 44 4.27 5.53 9.84
C MET A 44 4.43 5.38 11.36
N LYS A 45 5.64 5.10 11.85
CA LYS A 45 5.93 5.01 13.28
C LYS A 45 5.80 6.38 13.97
N ASP A 46 6.24 7.45 13.32
CA ASP A 46 6.08 8.83 13.79
C ASP A 46 4.60 9.25 13.85
N LYS A 47 3.83 8.93 12.80
CA LYS A 47 2.44 9.37 12.69
C LYS A 47 1.45 8.54 13.50
N PHE A 48 1.70 7.24 13.63
CA PHE A 48 0.78 6.32 14.27
C PHE A 48 1.54 5.40 15.24
N PRO A 49 2.04 5.93 16.37
CA PRO A 49 2.77 5.15 17.35
C PRO A 49 1.91 4.08 18.05
N GLU A 50 0.58 4.25 18.03
CA GLU A 50 -0.39 3.28 18.55
C GLU A 50 -0.46 1.98 17.73
N ILE A 51 -0.03 2.01 16.46
CA ILE A 51 -0.13 0.87 15.56
C ILE A 51 1.01 -0.11 15.83
N LYS A 52 0.69 -1.40 15.87
CA LYS A 52 1.72 -2.44 16.03
C LYS A 52 2.49 -2.64 14.73
N HIS A 53 3.71 -2.11 14.68
CA HIS A 53 4.64 -2.33 13.58
C HIS A 53 5.50 -3.59 13.82
N LYS A 54 5.34 -4.63 12.99
CA LYS A 54 6.16 -5.85 13.05
C LYS A 54 7.05 -5.97 11.82
N LYS A 55 8.29 -6.39 12.01
CA LYS A 55 9.20 -6.76 10.92
C LYS A 55 9.12 -8.27 10.71
N ARG A 56 9.07 -8.70 9.45
CA ARG A 56 9.10 -10.10 9.03
C ARG A 56 10.16 -10.24 7.92
N ASP A 57 10.81 -11.40 7.83
CA ASP A 57 11.88 -11.64 6.85
C ASP A 57 11.44 -11.45 5.40
N CYS A 58 10.48 -12.26 4.95
CA CYS A 58 9.93 -12.19 3.61
C CYS A 58 8.40 -12.31 3.66
N LEU A 59 7.73 -11.59 2.77
CA LEU A 59 6.27 -11.62 2.61
C LEU A 59 5.83 -12.51 1.43
N GLY A 60 6.76 -13.20 0.76
CA GLY A 60 6.47 -14.02 -0.44
C GLY A 60 6.30 -13.22 -1.73
N SER A 61 5.99 -11.93 -1.67
CA SER A 61 5.76 -11.06 -2.84
C SER A 61 7.02 -10.36 -3.36
N CYS A 62 8.10 -11.10 -3.61
CA CYS A 62 9.38 -10.51 -4.05
C CYS A 62 9.30 -9.73 -5.38
N LYS A 63 8.41 -10.14 -6.30
CA LYS A 63 8.18 -9.41 -7.55
C LYS A 63 7.71 -7.96 -7.30
N ALA A 64 6.83 -7.76 -6.32
CA ALA A 64 6.39 -6.43 -5.89
C ALA A 64 7.48 -5.70 -5.08
N CYS A 65 8.21 -6.42 -4.21
CA CYS A 65 9.35 -5.89 -3.44
C CYS A 65 10.45 -5.27 -4.30
N SER A 66 10.64 -5.76 -5.53
CA SER A 66 11.66 -5.24 -6.44
C SER A 66 11.19 -4.04 -7.24
N LYS A 67 9.88 -3.93 -7.47
CA LYS A 67 9.29 -2.87 -8.29
C LYS A 67 8.82 -1.66 -7.47
N GLY A 68 8.74 -1.79 -6.15
CA GLY A 68 8.28 -0.71 -5.29
C GLY A 68 8.17 -1.09 -3.82
N CYS A 69 7.42 -0.28 -3.08
CA CYS A 69 7.18 -0.46 -1.65
C CYS A 69 5.96 -1.36 -1.44
N MET A 70 6.00 -2.22 -0.43
CA MET A 70 4.88 -3.09 -0.06
C MET A 70 4.87 -3.37 1.43
N VAL A 71 3.67 -3.54 1.98
CA VAL A 71 3.42 -3.92 3.38
C VAL A 71 2.18 -4.80 3.49
N LEU A 72 2.09 -5.59 4.55
CA LEU A 72 0.84 -6.25 4.92
C LEU A 72 0.14 -5.45 6.02
N LEU A 73 -1.15 -5.20 5.84
CA LEU A 73 -1.99 -4.46 6.78
C LEU A 73 -3.02 -5.39 7.44
N GLY A 74 -3.18 -5.25 8.75
CA GLY A 74 -4.27 -5.87 9.53
C GLY A 74 -4.10 -7.36 9.81
N LYS A 75 -5.18 -7.97 10.35
CA LYS A 75 -5.28 -9.42 10.60
C LYS A 75 -5.38 -10.23 9.31
N SER A 76 -6.09 -9.69 8.32
CA SER A 76 -6.29 -10.28 6.99
C SER A 76 -5.05 -10.27 6.11
N GLU A 77 -3.92 -9.71 6.59
CA GLU A 77 -2.67 -9.65 5.85
C GLU A 77 -2.88 -9.06 4.44
N GLN A 78 -3.62 -7.95 4.37
CA GLN A 78 -3.91 -7.31 3.10
C GLN A 78 -2.62 -6.70 2.54
N LEU A 79 -2.21 -7.17 1.35
CA LEU A 79 -1.03 -6.65 0.67
C LEU A 79 -1.33 -5.29 0.04
N VAL A 80 -0.65 -4.27 0.54
CA VAL A 80 -0.68 -2.92 -0.05
C VAL A 80 0.64 -2.71 -0.76
N PHE A 81 0.58 -2.46 -2.07
CA PHE A 81 1.74 -2.16 -2.91
C PHE A 81 1.62 -0.75 -3.48
N ALA A 82 2.74 -0.04 -3.53
CA ALA A 82 2.82 1.22 -4.26
C ALA A 82 4.21 1.39 -4.88
N PRO A 83 4.32 2.07 -6.03
CA PRO A 83 5.59 2.28 -6.72
C PRO A 83 6.53 3.22 -5.95
N SER A 84 6.04 3.99 -4.97
CA SER A 84 6.85 4.93 -4.20
C SER A 84 6.46 4.97 -2.73
N ALA A 85 7.44 5.23 -1.86
CA ALA A 85 7.24 5.35 -0.41
C ALA A 85 6.17 6.40 -0.04
N LYS A 86 6.18 7.57 -0.70
CA LYS A 86 5.20 8.63 -0.48
C LYS A 86 3.76 8.18 -0.80
N LYS A 87 3.57 7.51 -1.94
CA LYS A 87 2.27 6.96 -2.34
C LYS A 87 1.80 5.88 -1.36
N LEU A 88 2.70 4.98 -0.96
CA LEU A 88 2.37 3.94 0.02
C LEU A 88 1.91 4.53 1.36
N VAL A 89 2.61 5.55 1.87
CA VAL A 89 2.22 6.24 3.11
C VAL A 89 0.85 6.90 2.97
N LYS A 90 0.54 7.49 1.80
CA LYS A 90 -0.77 8.09 1.55
C LYS A 90 -1.88 7.04 1.56
N GLU A 91 -1.67 5.92 0.86
CA GLU A 91 -2.59 4.78 0.85
C GLU A 91 -2.78 4.22 2.26
N LEU A 92 -1.70 4.04 3.02
CA LEU A 92 -1.78 3.53 4.39
C LEU A 92 -2.55 4.48 5.30
N LYS A 93 -2.34 5.80 5.21
CA LYS A 93 -3.15 6.77 5.95
C LYS A 93 -4.62 6.64 5.62
N ASN A 94 -4.97 6.64 4.33
CA ASN A 94 -6.36 6.52 3.88
C ASN A 94 -7.03 5.22 4.38
N LEU A 95 -6.26 4.13 4.53
CA LEU A 95 -6.75 2.84 5.03
C LEU A 95 -6.89 2.78 6.57
N ILE A 96 -6.13 3.61 7.28
CA ILE A 96 -6.06 3.63 8.75
C ILE A 96 -7.02 4.67 9.33
N GLY A 97 -7.19 5.80 8.66
CA GLY A 97 -7.93 6.98 9.15
C GLY A 97 -7.13 8.24 8.91
#